data_AF-A0A5D0ULM7-F1
#
_entry.id   AF-A0A5D0ULM7-F1
#
_cell.length_a   1.000
_cell.length_b   1.000
_cell.length_c   1.000
_cell.angle_alpha   90.00
_cell.angle_beta   90.00
_cell.angle_gamma   90.00
#
_symmetry.space_group_name_H-M   'P 1'
#
loop_
_entity.id
_entity.type
_entity.pdbx_description
1 polymer ?
#
loop_
_entity_poly.entity_id
_entity_poly.type
_entity_poly.pdbx_seq_one_letter_code
_entity_poly.pdbx_strand_id
1 'polypeptide(L)'
;MAEDRVVWDELRTAGFLHALRDAHREATLVLFGGLSRAAGFKERTYGVGAFELLESHLDRVFKRDLAETVVRDDLNGSPGWRYGPYRVLLKRHEFGNVRAIRWDRASPTKQAVARQGYVDDPQLELPLGIQRDTPGVITLVLAHSASEEPLEMELFLGRPRWNADGGTAWHWIREIDDAIGPDPRRKLVERTMPLWDDADGKDDTDDVPMRLRRETRSA
;
A
#
# COMPACT_ATOMS: atom_id res chain seq x y z
N MET A 1 4.81 15.15 -19.48
CA MET A 1 5.26 14.25 -18.40
C MET A 1 4.13 13.29 -18.13
N ALA A 2 4.42 12.00 -17.91
CA ALA A 2 3.37 11.04 -17.59
C ALA A 2 2.69 11.45 -16.27
N GLU A 3 1.35 11.46 -16.27
CA GLU A 3 0.52 11.89 -15.13
C GLU A 3 0.94 11.20 -13.83
N ASP A 4 1.25 9.91 -13.91
CA ASP A 4 1.70 9.08 -12.80
C ASP A 4 2.85 9.72 -12.02
N ARG A 5 3.85 10.27 -12.71
CA ARG A 5 5.01 10.90 -12.08
C ARG A 5 4.65 12.22 -11.41
N VAL A 6 3.81 13.03 -12.06
CA VAL A 6 3.39 14.34 -11.51
C VAL A 6 2.59 14.13 -10.23
N VAL A 7 1.57 13.26 -10.28
CA VAL A 7 0.74 12.93 -9.12
C VAL A 7 1.58 12.33 -8.00
N TRP A 8 2.48 11.40 -8.32
CA TRP A 8 3.33 10.75 -7.33
C TRP A 8 4.28 11.73 -6.64
N ASP A 9 4.95 12.59 -7.41
CA ASP A 9 5.89 13.57 -6.87
C ASP A 9 5.17 14.63 -6.02
N GLU A 10 3.96 15.03 -6.41
CA GLU A 10 3.14 15.97 -5.64
C GLU A 10 2.71 15.37 -4.30
N LEU A 11 2.10 14.17 -4.31
CA LEU A 11 1.70 13.47 -3.08
C LEU A 11 2.89 13.12 -2.18
N ARG A 12 4.06 12.83 -2.77
CA ARG A 12 5.29 12.59 -2.02
C ARG A 12 5.77 13.86 -1.33
N THR A 13 5.81 14.98 -2.06
CA THR A 13 6.26 16.28 -1.53
C THR A 13 5.34 16.80 -0.45
N ALA A 14 4.04 16.54 -0.56
CA ALA A 14 3.04 16.88 0.43
C ALA A 14 3.10 16.04 1.72
N GLY A 15 3.97 15.03 1.80
CA GLY A 15 4.01 14.08 2.91
C GLY A 15 2.87 13.04 2.90
N PHE A 16 1.94 13.11 1.94
CA PHE A 16 0.80 12.19 1.85
C PHE A 16 1.25 10.74 1.72
N LEU A 17 2.20 10.45 0.84
CA LEU A 17 2.72 9.08 0.66
C LEU A 17 3.48 8.59 1.89
N HIS A 18 4.10 9.48 2.67
CA HIS A 18 4.76 9.11 3.92
C HIS A 18 3.73 8.72 4.99
N ALA A 19 2.67 9.52 5.13
CA ALA A 19 1.54 9.21 6.01
C ALA A 19 0.87 7.86 5.65
N LEU A 20 0.72 7.55 4.36
CA LEU A 20 0.21 6.24 3.92
C LEU A 20 1.10 5.09 4.39
N ARG A 21 2.42 5.22 4.24
CA ARG A 21 3.40 4.21 4.68
C ARG A 21 3.36 4.00 6.19
N ASP A 22 3.36 5.09 6.94
CA ASP A 22 3.37 5.04 8.40
C ASP A 22 2.09 4.39 8.93
N ALA A 23 0.92 4.79 8.42
CA ALA A 23 -0.35 4.18 8.77
C ALA A 23 -0.38 2.68 8.43
N HIS A 24 0.11 2.30 7.24
CA HIS A 24 0.19 0.91 6.82
C HIS A 24 1.09 0.09 7.72
N ARG A 25 2.27 0.61 8.07
CA ARG A 25 3.22 -0.03 8.97
C ARG A 25 2.64 -0.21 10.37
N GLU A 26 2.05 0.82 10.95
CA GLU A 26 1.44 0.73 12.28
C GLU A 26 0.28 -0.25 12.31
N ALA A 27 -0.63 -0.19 11.33
CA ALA A 27 -1.75 -1.11 11.21
C ALA A 27 -1.26 -2.56 11.08
N THR A 28 -0.22 -2.78 10.26
CA THR A 28 0.44 -4.08 10.12
C THR A 28 0.90 -4.63 11.46
N LEU A 29 1.63 -3.83 12.24
CA LEU A 29 2.21 -4.29 13.50
C LEU A 29 1.14 -4.68 14.52
N VAL A 30 0.06 -3.91 14.59
CA VAL A 30 -1.08 -4.20 15.47
C VAL A 30 -1.77 -5.49 15.05
N LEU A 31 -2.01 -5.68 13.75
CA LEU A 31 -2.65 -6.87 13.21
C LEU A 31 -1.82 -8.14 13.48
N PHE A 32 -0.50 -8.03 13.26
CA PHE A 32 0.46 -9.10 13.54
C PHE A 32 0.52 -9.44 15.03
N GLY A 33 0.40 -8.45 15.92
CA GLY A 33 0.37 -8.69 17.36
C GLY A 33 -0.92 -9.33 17.85
N GLY A 34 -2.05 -9.09 17.16
CA GLY A 34 -3.39 -9.41 17.66
C GLY A 34 -4.07 -10.63 17.06
N LEU A 35 -3.80 -10.97 15.80
CA LEU A 35 -4.51 -12.06 15.10
C LEU A 35 -3.59 -13.27 14.88
N SER A 36 -4.05 -14.45 15.30
CA SER A 36 -3.40 -15.73 15.00
C SER A 36 -4.41 -16.82 14.66
N ARG A 37 -4.04 -17.71 13.74
CA ARG A 37 -4.83 -18.91 13.43
C ARG A 37 -5.03 -19.81 14.66
N ALA A 38 -4.05 -19.86 15.56
CA ALA A 38 -4.15 -20.58 16.83
C ALA A 38 -5.31 -20.07 17.71
N ALA A 39 -5.69 -18.80 17.57
CA ALA A 39 -6.86 -18.21 18.22
C ALA A 39 -8.17 -18.40 17.43
N GLY A 40 -8.14 -19.11 16.29
CA GLY A 40 -9.33 -19.45 15.50
C GLY A 40 -9.74 -18.42 14.45
N PHE A 41 -8.91 -17.40 14.18
CA PHE A 41 -9.15 -16.45 13.10
C PHE A 41 -9.01 -17.14 11.72
N LYS A 42 -9.71 -16.58 10.73
CA LYS A 42 -9.73 -17.06 9.34
C LYS A 42 -9.37 -15.91 8.41
N GLU A 43 -8.85 -16.24 7.23
CA GLU A 43 -8.53 -15.33 6.13
C GLU A 43 -9.55 -14.19 5.91
N ARG A 44 -10.85 -14.50 5.91
CA ARG A 44 -11.90 -13.47 5.78
C ARG A 44 -11.87 -12.44 6.92
N THR A 45 -11.75 -12.92 8.16
CA THR A 45 -11.67 -12.05 9.34
C THR A 45 -10.38 -11.26 9.35
N TYR A 46 -9.28 -11.88 8.90
CA TYR A 46 -7.99 -11.24 8.75
C TYR A 46 -8.04 -10.09 7.73
N GLY A 47 -8.49 -10.35 6.51
CA GLY A 47 -8.54 -9.33 5.45
C GLY A 47 -9.53 -8.19 5.73
N VAL A 48 -10.64 -8.44 6.46
CA VAL A 48 -11.56 -7.38 6.89
C VAL A 48 -10.94 -6.56 8.03
N GLY A 49 -10.39 -7.22 9.05
CA GLY A 49 -9.74 -6.54 10.17
C GLY A 49 -8.55 -5.69 9.72
N ALA A 50 -7.74 -6.19 8.79
CA ALA A 50 -6.62 -5.45 8.21
C ALA A 50 -7.09 -4.17 7.50
N PHE A 51 -8.22 -4.24 6.78
CA PHE A 51 -8.80 -3.09 6.11
C PHE A 51 -9.32 -2.03 7.10
N GLU A 52 -10.12 -2.44 8.09
CA GLU A 52 -10.70 -1.53 9.09
C GLU A 52 -9.61 -0.87 9.96
N LEU A 53 -8.57 -1.63 10.28
CA LEU A 53 -7.43 -1.14 11.02
C LEU A 53 -6.63 -0.11 10.20
N LEU A 54 -6.35 -0.40 8.92
CA LEU A 54 -5.70 0.56 8.03
C LEU A 54 -6.51 1.85 7.90
N GLU A 55 -7.82 1.75 7.70
CA GLU A 55 -8.70 2.94 7.64
C GLU A 55 -8.56 3.80 8.91
N SER A 56 -8.63 3.16 10.08
CA SER A 56 -8.54 3.85 11.37
C SER A 56 -7.17 4.50 11.59
N HIS A 57 -6.08 3.84 11.15
CA HIS A 57 -4.73 4.40 11.24
C HIS A 57 -4.52 5.55 10.25
N LEU A 58 -5.06 5.46 9.03
CA LEU A 58 -5.03 6.56 8.07
C LEU A 58 -5.72 7.81 8.63
N ASP A 59 -6.91 7.65 9.22
CA ASP A 59 -7.61 8.75 9.88
C ASP A 59 -6.76 9.39 10.99
N ARG A 60 -6.08 8.57 11.80
CA ARG A 60 -5.23 9.07 12.89
C ARG A 60 -4.02 9.83 12.35
N VAL A 61 -3.29 9.25 11.40
CA VAL A 61 -2.05 9.83 10.85
C VAL A 61 -2.37 11.10 10.07
N PHE A 62 -3.41 11.11 9.23
CA PHE A 62 -3.80 12.34 8.51
C PHE A 62 -4.26 13.44 9.45
N LYS A 63 -5.01 13.12 10.52
CA LYS A 63 -5.39 14.13 11.53
C LYS A 63 -4.21 14.62 12.37
N ARG A 64 -3.17 13.79 12.58
CA ARG A 64 -1.99 14.16 13.37
C ARG A 64 -1.04 15.04 12.55
N ASP A 65 -0.75 14.63 11.32
CA ASP A 65 0.39 15.15 10.56
C ASP A 65 -0.03 16.05 9.40
N LEU A 66 -1.27 15.93 8.90
CA LEU A 66 -1.72 16.56 7.66
C LEU A 66 -3.13 17.19 7.76
N ALA A 67 -3.60 17.54 8.98
CA ALA A 67 -4.97 18.00 9.20
C ALA A 67 -5.35 19.28 8.44
N GLU A 68 -4.37 20.14 8.14
CA GLU A 68 -4.58 21.40 7.42
C GLU A 68 -4.71 21.21 5.90
N THR A 69 -4.18 20.10 5.36
CA THR A 69 -4.06 19.88 3.90
C THR A 69 -4.85 18.67 3.41
N VAL A 70 -5.17 17.73 4.30
CA VAL A 70 -5.92 16.51 4.01
C VAL A 70 -7.25 16.51 4.74
N VAL A 71 -8.33 16.32 4.00
CA VAL A 71 -9.69 16.21 4.55
C VAL A 71 -10.28 14.83 4.27
N ARG A 72 -11.13 14.33 5.17
CA ARG A 72 -11.94 13.14 4.90
C ARG A 72 -12.94 13.45 3.77
N ASP A 73 -13.00 12.58 2.77
CA ASP A 73 -13.79 12.78 1.55
C ASP A 73 -14.28 11.43 1.01
N ASP A 74 -15.18 10.82 1.79
CA ASP A 74 -15.79 9.52 1.48
C ASP A 74 -16.68 9.60 0.25
N LEU A 75 -16.70 8.53 -0.53
CA LEU A 75 -17.53 8.45 -1.72
C LEU A 75 -18.43 7.22 -1.68
N ASN A 76 -19.74 7.45 -1.55
CA ASN A 76 -20.78 6.40 -1.54
C ASN A 76 -20.42 5.23 -0.61
N GLY A 77 -20.00 5.55 0.62
CA GLY A 77 -19.60 4.59 1.65
C GLY A 77 -18.22 3.95 1.45
N SER A 78 -17.45 4.36 0.44
CA SER A 78 -16.03 4.00 0.34
C SER A 78 -15.18 5.02 1.10
N PRO A 79 -14.35 4.59 2.07
CA PRO A 79 -13.46 5.48 2.80
C PRO A 79 -12.53 6.25 1.87
N GLY A 80 -12.39 7.55 2.08
CA GLY A 80 -11.63 8.43 1.22
C GLY A 80 -11.02 9.63 1.92
N TRP A 81 -9.88 10.10 1.40
CA TRP A 81 -9.23 11.33 1.82
C TRP A 81 -8.88 12.18 0.61
N ARG A 82 -8.93 13.50 0.75
CA ARG A 82 -8.63 14.44 -0.31
C ARG A 82 -7.48 15.36 0.07
N TYR A 83 -6.49 15.41 -0.81
CA TYR A 83 -5.41 16.39 -0.83
C TYR A 83 -5.51 17.18 -2.14
N GLY A 84 -5.80 18.48 -2.05
CA GLY A 84 -5.98 19.33 -3.23
C GLY A 84 -7.00 18.75 -4.23
N PRO A 85 -6.61 18.46 -5.50
CA PRO A 85 -7.48 17.87 -6.49
C PRO A 85 -7.57 16.33 -6.41
N TYR A 86 -6.77 15.66 -5.57
CA TYR A 86 -6.69 14.21 -5.53
C TYR A 86 -7.54 13.64 -4.40
N ARG A 87 -8.57 12.87 -4.76
CA ARG A 87 -9.33 12.03 -3.82
C ARG A 87 -8.74 10.62 -3.86
N VAL A 88 -8.33 10.09 -2.73
CA VAL A 88 -7.78 8.74 -2.60
C VAL A 88 -8.78 7.87 -1.86
N LEU A 89 -9.35 6.87 -2.54
CA LEU A 89 -10.31 5.93 -1.96
C LEU A 89 -9.64 4.64 -1.55
N LEU A 90 -9.87 4.19 -0.31
CA LEU A 90 -9.41 2.88 0.15
C LEU A 90 -10.28 1.76 -0.40
N LYS A 91 -9.64 0.72 -0.92
CA LYS A 91 -10.31 -0.47 -1.44
C LYS A 91 -9.57 -1.73 -1.02
N ARG A 92 -10.34 -2.71 -0.52
CA ARG A 92 -9.88 -4.10 -0.41
C ARG A 92 -9.88 -4.80 -1.77
N HIS A 93 -8.86 -5.62 -2.00
CA HIS A 93 -8.80 -6.55 -3.13
C HIS A 93 -8.30 -7.93 -2.68
N GLU A 94 -8.21 -8.87 -3.63
CA GLU A 94 -7.59 -10.17 -3.40
C GLU A 94 -6.08 -10.06 -3.51
N PHE A 95 -5.36 -10.73 -2.60
CA PHE A 95 -3.91 -10.67 -2.52
C PHE A 95 -3.24 -11.14 -3.81
N GLY A 96 -2.23 -10.40 -4.29
CA GLY A 96 -1.52 -10.67 -5.54
C GLY A 96 -2.34 -10.37 -6.81
N ASN A 97 -3.59 -9.91 -6.68
CA ASN A 97 -4.52 -9.71 -7.79
C ASN A 97 -4.78 -8.24 -8.13
N VAL A 98 -3.93 -7.33 -7.64
CA VAL A 98 -4.13 -5.87 -7.80
C VAL A 98 -4.24 -5.45 -9.27
N ARG A 99 -3.45 -6.06 -10.16
CA ARG A 99 -3.38 -5.68 -11.59
C ARG A 99 -4.59 -6.15 -12.40
N ALA A 100 -5.32 -7.16 -11.94
CA ALA A 100 -6.45 -7.76 -12.64
C ALA A 100 -7.80 -7.48 -11.96
N ILE A 101 -7.88 -6.44 -11.13
CA ILE A 101 -9.13 -5.98 -10.55
C ILE A 101 -10.18 -5.74 -11.65
N ARG A 102 -11.34 -6.38 -11.49
CA ARG A 102 -12.50 -6.25 -12.37
C ARG A 102 -13.34 -5.05 -11.94
N TRP A 103 -13.04 -3.87 -12.49
CA TRP A 103 -13.82 -2.65 -12.24
C TRP A 103 -15.21 -2.74 -12.84
N ASP A 104 -15.34 -3.44 -13.97
CA ASP A 104 -16.62 -3.74 -14.63
C ASP A 104 -17.62 -4.51 -13.76
N ARG A 105 -17.10 -5.29 -12.80
CA ARG A 105 -17.91 -6.09 -11.86
C ARG A 105 -17.94 -5.50 -10.45
N ALA A 106 -17.33 -4.33 -10.24
CA ALA A 106 -17.30 -3.68 -8.93
C ALA A 106 -18.64 -3.00 -8.62
N SER A 107 -18.80 -2.50 -7.39
CA SER A 107 -19.95 -1.70 -6.98
C SER A 107 -20.13 -0.47 -7.88
N PRO A 108 -21.36 0.04 -8.10
CA PRO A 108 -21.64 1.19 -8.97
C PRO A 108 -20.71 2.40 -8.76
N THR A 109 -20.39 2.74 -7.51
CA THR A 109 -19.42 3.78 -7.15
C THR A 109 -18.03 3.55 -7.76
N LYS A 110 -17.52 2.33 -7.65
CA LYS A 110 -16.20 1.96 -8.14
C LYS A 110 -16.19 1.86 -9.67
N GLN A 111 -17.32 1.52 -10.27
CA GLN A 111 -17.51 1.64 -11.71
C GLN A 111 -17.45 3.10 -12.15
N ALA A 112 -18.15 4.00 -11.46
CA ALA A 112 -18.14 5.44 -11.75
C ALA A 112 -16.73 6.03 -11.63
N VAL A 113 -15.97 5.65 -10.59
CA VAL A 113 -14.57 6.04 -10.41
C VAL A 113 -13.68 5.52 -11.55
N ALA A 114 -13.80 4.25 -11.93
CA ALA A 114 -13.04 3.69 -13.06
C ALA A 114 -13.44 4.30 -14.42
N ARG A 115 -14.64 4.86 -14.52
CA ARG A 115 -15.15 5.59 -15.69
C ARG A 115 -14.80 7.09 -15.67
N GLN A 116 -14.12 7.59 -14.64
CA GLN A 116 -13.72 9.00 -14.61
C GLN A 116 -12.71 9.29 -15.70
N GLY A 117 -13.03 10.27 -16.54
CA GLY A 117 -12.26 10.57 -17.74
C GLY A 117 -10.79 10.86 -17.46
N TYR A 118 -9.93 10.09 -18.12
CA TYR A 118 -8.49 10.31 -18.22
C TYR A 118 -8.20 11.13 -19.49
N VAL A 119 -7.34 12.15 -19.40
CA VAL A 119 -7.12 13.15 -20.47
C VAL A 119 -6.72 12.52 -21.80
N ASP A 120 -6.14 11.31 -21.79
CA ASP A 120 -5.76 10.56 -22.99
C ASP A 120 -6.51 9.23 -23.19
N ASP A 121 -7.74 9.06 -22.68
CA ASP A 121 -8.52 7.82 -22.91
C ASP A 121 -9.42 7.92 -24.16
N PRO A 122 -9.18 7.10 -25.21
CA PRO A 122 -10.04 7.04 -26.40
C PRO A 122 -11.50 6.68 -26.10
N GLN A 123 -11.81 6.05 -24.95
CA GLN A 123 -13.19 5.72 -24.57
C GLN A 123 -14.05 6.95 -24.23
N LEU A 124 -13.47 8.14 -24.10
CA LEU A 124 -14.20 9.39 -23.87
C LEU A 124 -14.82 10.01 -25.12
N GLU A 125 -14.53 9.49 -26.32
CA GLU A 125 -15.18 9.97 -27.55
C GLU A 125 -16.62 9.45 -27.71
N LEU A 126 -17.07 8.52 -26.88
CA LEU A 126 -18.44 8.01 -26.91
C LEU A 126 -19.32 8.80 -25.92
N PRO A 127 -20.50 9.31 -26.34
CA PRO A 127 -21.41 10.07 -25.48
C PRO A 127 -22.14 9.12 -24.53
N LEU A 128 -21.42 8.57 -23.54
CA LEU A 128 -21.98 7.59 -22.60
C LEU A 128 -22.67 8.22 -21.39
N GLY A 129 -22.96 9.53 -21.39
CA GLY A 129 -23.71 10.19 -20.31
C GLY A 129 -23.06 10.03 -18.92
N ILE A 130 -21.75 9.82 -18.86
CA ILE A 130 -21.02 9.59 -17.61
C ILE A 130 -20.85 10.95 -16.92
N GLN A 131 -21.72 11.25 -15.94
CA GLN A 131 -21.56 12.42 -15.07
C GLN A 131 -20.23 12.31 -14.30
N ARG A 132 -19.42 13.38 -14.36
CA ARG A 132 -18.28 13.55 -13.47
C ARG A 132 -18.82 13.72 -12.04
N ASP A 133 -18.53 12.75 -11.18
CA ASP A 133 -19.00 12.70 -9.78
C ASP A 133 -18.58 13.97 -8.99
N THR A 134 -17.42 14.54 -9.31
CA THR A 134 -17.02 15.88 -8.85
C THR A 134 -16.10 16.54 -9.90
N PRO A 135 -16.54 17.62 -10.58
CA PRO A 135 -15.70 18.33 -11.56
C PRO A 135 -14.39 18.81 -10.94
N GLY A 136 -13.26 18.52 -11.60
CA GLY A 136 -11.92 18.96 -11.16
C GLY A 136 -11.24 18.07 -10.12
N VAL A 137 -11.89 16.99 -9.66
CA VAL A 137 -11.31 16.01 -8.73
C VAL A 137 -10.82 14.78 -9.50
N ILE A 138 -9.56 14.41 -9.27
CA ILE A 138 -8.94 13.18 -9.77
C ILE A 138 -9.09 12.13 -8.67
N THR A 139 -9.84 11.06 -8.94
CA THR A 139 -10.00 9.98 -7.97
C THR A 139 -8.97 8.88 -8.23
N LEU A 140 -8.14 8.62 -7.22
CA LEU A 140 -7.18 7.54 -7.13
C LEU A 140 -7.74 6.46 -6.20
N VAL A 141 -7.23 5.24 -6.36
CA VAL A 141 -7.54 4.13 -5.47
C VAL A 141 -6.29 3.68 -4.75
N LEU A 142 -6.38 3.64 -3.43
CA LEU A 142 -5.47 2.96 -2.53
C LEU A 142 -5.96 1.51 -2.36
N ALA A 143 -5.33 0.58 -3.08
CA ALA A 143 -5.65 -0.83 -3.05
C ALA A 143 -4.84 -1.52 -1.96
N HIS A 144 -5.54 -2.04 -0.95
CA HIS A 144 -4.95 -2.78 0.16
C HIS A 144 -5.41 -4.24 0.13
N SER A 145 -4.49 -5.16 0.41
CA SER A 145 -4.81 -6.57 0.63
C SER A 145 -3.88 -7.15 1.70
N ALA A 146 -4.36 -8.19 2.35
CA ALA A 146 -3.65 -8.92 3.38
C ALA A 146 -3.94 -10.42 3.20
N SER A 147 -2.90 -11.27 3.30
CA SER A 147 -3.01 -12.73 3.34
C SER A 147 -2.58 -13.26 4.71
N GLU A 148 -3.19 -14.35 5.18
CA GLU A 148 -2.88 -14.94 6.48
C GLU A 148 -1.68 -15.92 6.44
N GLU A 149 -1.47 -16.66 5.34
CA GLU A 149 -0.45 -17.71 5.26
C GLU A 149 0.20 -17.80 3.86
N PRO A 150 1.43 -17.26 3.68
CA PRO A 150 2.19 -16.47 4.64
C PRO A 150 1.49 -15.15 4.98
N LEU A 151 1.82 -14.62 6.17
CA LEU A 151 1.30 -13.35 6.64
C LEU A 151 1.95 -12.22 5.83
N GLU A 152 1.24 -11.69 4.85
CA GLU A 152 1.72 -10.68 3.90
C GLU A 152 0.67 -9.59 3.71
N MET A 153 1.11 -8.38 3.39
CA MET A 153 0.25 -7.27 3.01
C MET A 153 0.84 -6.52 1.84
N GLU A 154 -0.05 -5.98 1.03
CA GLU A 154 0.31 -5.18 -0.12
C GLU A 154 -0.53 -3.91 -0.16
N LEU A 155 0.13 -2.81 -0.55
CA LEU A 155 -0.47 -1.50 -0.65
C LEU A 155 -0.04 -0.84 -1.95
N PHE A 156 -1.02 -0.52 -2.79
CA PHE A 156 -0.81 0.13 -4.06
C PHE A 156 -1.64 1.39 -4.17
N LEU A 157 -1.08 2.40 -4.84
CA LEU A 157 -1.83 3.59 -5.24
C LEU A 157 -1.85 3.66 -6.76
N GLY A 158 -3.03 3.89 -7.32
CA GLY A 158 -3.19 3.92 -8.76
C GLY A 158 -4.40 4.70 -9.22
N ARG A 159 -4.41 5.01 -10.52
CA ARG A 159 -5.59 5.54 -11.20
C ARG A 159 -6.31 4.40 -11.93
N PRO A 160 -7.54 4.04 -11.51
CA PRO A 160 -8.26 2.94 -12.12
C PRO A 160 -8.69 3.28 -13.54
N ARG A 161 -8.77 2.26 -14.38
CA ARG A 161 -9.23 2.35 -15.76
C ARG A 161 -10.44 1.42 -15.93
N TRP A 162 -11.49 1.91 -16.59
CA TRP A 162 -12.62 1.08 -16.95
C TRP A 162 -12.16 -0.05 -17.88
N ASN A 163 -12.44 -1.30 -17.49
CA ASN A 163 -11.90 -2.48 -18.17
C ASN A 163 -12.97 -3.49 -18.60
N ALA A 164 -14.15 -3.02 -19.01
CA ALA A 164 -15.17 -3.88 -19.64
C ALA A 164 -14.71 -4.47 -20.99
N ASP A 165 -13.69 -3.85 -21.59
CA ASP A 165 -12.98 -4.33 -22.79
C ASP A 165 -12.02 -5.50 -22.50
N GLY A 166 -11.84 -5.89 -21.24
CA GLY A 166 -10.87 -6.90 -20.83
C GLY A 166 -9.43 -6.39 -20.80
N GLY A 167 -9.20 -5.09 -20.97
CA GLY A 167 -7.88 -4.47 -20.89
C GLY A 167 -7.36 -4.29 -19.46
N THR A 168 -6.32 -3.48 -19.31
CA THR A 168 -5.71 -3.23 -18.00
C THR A 168 -6.70 -2.56 -17.05
N ALA A 169 -6.63 -2.93 -15.76
CA ALA A 169 -7.46 -2.35 -14.70
C ALA A 169 -7.01 -0.93 -14.28
N TRP A 170 -5.86 -0.46 -14.78
CA TRP A 170 -5.23 0.78 -14.32
C TRP A 170 -4.67 1.55 -15.50
N HIS A 171 -4.79 2.88 -15.46
CA HIS A 171 -3.99 3.76 -16.31
C HIS A 171 -2.54 3.76 -15.82
N TRP A 172 -2.37 3.77 -14.50
CA TRP A 172 -1.10 3.57 -13.82
C TRP A 172 -1.37 3.04 -12.41
N ILE A 173 -0.41 2.28 -11.89
CA ILE A 173 -0.41 1.77 -10.52
C ILE A 173 1.02 1.68 -10.04
N ARG A 174 1.25 2.06 -8.79
CA ARG A 174 2.55 1.98 -8.12
C ARG A 174 2.39 1.38 -6.74
N GLU A 175 3.33 0.53 -6.38
CA GLU A 175 3.45 0.02 -5.03
C GLU A 175 3.90 1.15 -4.12
N ILE A 176 3.30 1.24 -2.94
CA ILE A 176 3.81 2.10 -1.89
C ILE A 176 4.97 1.33 -1.28
N ASP A 177 6.21 1.68 -1.70
CA ASP A 177 7.45 1.09 -1.18
C ASP A 177 7.33 0.96 0.34
N ASP A 178 7.48 -0.26 0.87
CA ASP A 178 7.23 -0.72 2.25
C ASP A 178 5.98 -1.59 2.45
N ALA A 179 5.41 -2.19 1.40
CA ALA A 179 4.62 -3.41 1.61
C ALA A 179 5.50 -4.42 2.35
N ILE A 180 5.17 -4.66 3.62
CA ILE A 180 6.04 -5.41 4.50
C ILE A 180 5.94 -6.87 4.07
N GLY A 181 6.92 -7.29 3.24
CA GLY A 181 7.04 -8.67 2.74
C GLY A 181 7.04 -9.74 3.84
N PRO A 182 7.20 -11.03 3.49
CA PRO A 182 6.88 -12.17 4.36
C PRO A 182 7.40 -12.01 5.79
N ASP A 183 6.45 -11.93 6.73
CA ASP A 183 6.66 -11.69 8.17
C ASP A 183 7.42 -10.38 8.53
N PRO A 184 6.72 -9.23 8.62
CA PRO A 184 7.19 -7.96 9.19
C PRO A 184 8.07 -8.03 10.42
N ARG A 185 7.83 -9.00 11.31
CA ARG A 185 8.60 -9.12 12.55
C ARG A 185 10.09 -9.34 12.24
N ARG A 186 10.41 -10.02 11.13
CA ARG A 186 11.81 -10.24 10.68
C ARG A 186 12.50 -8.98 10.20
N LYS A 187 11.76 -8.03 9.62
CA LYS A 187 12.28 -6.72 9.21
C LYS A 187 12.32 -5.71 10.37
N LEU A 188 11.59 -5.98 11.46
CA LEU A 188 11.52 -5.16 12.65
C LEU A 188 12.39 -5.62 13.82
N VAL A 189 13.01 -6.80 13.75
CA VAL A 189 14.20 -7.04 14.57
C VAL A 189 15.20 -6.00 14.07
N GLU A 190 15.45 -4.96 14.88
CA GLU A 190 16.57 -4.07 14.66
C GLU A 190 17.76 -4.94 14.27
N ARG A 191 18.49 -4.53 13.25
CA ARG A 191 19.83 -5.07 13.01
C ARG A 191 20.57 -4.83 14.31
N THR A 192 20.60 -5.84 15.20
CA THR A 192 21.30 -5.76 16.47
C THR A 192 22.70 -5.36 16.07
N MET A 193 23.05 -4.09 16.28
CA MET A 193 24.45 -3.73 16.20
C MET A 193 25.10 -4.67 17.19
N PRO A 194 26.13 -5.43 16.78
CA PRO A 194 26.78 -6.32 17.72
C PRO A 194 27.16 -5.46 18.93
N LEU A 195 26.70 -5.88 20.09
CA LEU A 195 26.95 -5.22 21.36
C LEU A 195 28.43 -5.42 21.68
N TRP A 196 29.31 -4.64 21.04
CA TRP A 196 30.68 -4.47 21.50
C TRP A 196 30.63 -3.38 22.58
N ASP A 197 30.08 -3.74 23.73
CA ASP A 197 30.39 -3.02 24.96
C ASP A 197 31.56 -3.78 25.60
N ASP A 198 32.74 -3.19 25.46
CA ASP A 198 33.92 -3.51 26.26
C ASP A 198 33.60 -3.22 27.74
N ALA A 199 33.24 -4.24 28.51
CA ALA A 199 33.47 -4.27 29.95
C ALA A 199 33.32 -5.69 30.51
N ASP A 200 34.38 -6.13 31.18
CA ASP A 200 34.41 -7.22 32.16
C ASP A 200 34.44 -8.66 31.62
N GLY A 201 35.58 -8.99 31.01
CA GLY A 201 36.46 -10.09 31.46
C GLY A 201 35.83 -11.44 31.74
N LYS A 202 35.86 -12.32 30.72
CA LYS A 202 36.47 -13.67 30.73
C LYS A 202 36.07 -14.38 29.43
N ASP A 203 36.86 -14.17 28.37
CA ASP A 203 36.70 -14.86 27.09
C ASP A 203 37.25 -16.29 27.21
N ASP A 204 36.35 -17.26 27.19
CA ASP A 204 36.63 -18.67 26.91
C ASP A 204 35.78 -19.04 25.69
N THR A 205 36.22 -18.59 24.52
CA THR A 205 35.74 -19.07 23.23
C THR A 205 36.94 -19.36 22.35
N ASP A 206 37.19 -20.66 22.15
CA ASP A 206 38.18 -21.22 21.24
C ASP A 206 38.10 -20.54 19.87
N ASP A 207 39.22 -19.93 19.46
CA ASP A 207 39.45 -19.47 18.09
C ASP A 207 39.30 -20.63 17.11
N VAL A 208 38.26 -20.60 16.28
CA VAL A 208 38.08 -21.57 15.19
C VAL A 208 39.12 -21.29 14.10
N PRO A 209 40.02 -22.23 13.78
CA PRO A 209 41.11 -21.98 12.84
C PRO A 209 40.60 -21.97 11.40
N MET A 210 40.36 -20.77 10.86
CA MET A 210 40.07 -20.55 9.44
C MET A 210 41.34 -20.75 8.59
N ARG A 211 41.33 -21.73 7.67
CA ARG A 211 42.40 -21.92 6.68
C ARG A 211 42.16 -21.06 5.44
N LEU A 212 43.03 -20.10 5.19
CA LEU A 212 43.02 -19.29 3.96
C LEU A 212 43.35 -20.16 2.73
N ARG A 213 42.49 -20.09 1.72
CA ARG A 213 42.74 -20.70 0.39
C ARG A 213 43.76 -19.84 -0.36
N ARG A 214 44.93 -20.40 -0.69
CA ARG A 214 45.93 -19.73 -1.54
C ARG A 214 45.36 -19.45 -2.94
N GLU A 215 45.53 -18.22 -3.40
CA GLU A 215 45.30 -17.80 -4.78
C GLU A 215 46.32 -18.48 -5.72
N THR A 216 45.82 -19.12 -6.77
CA THR A 216 46.65 -19.57 -7.89
C THR A 216 46.84 -18.39 -8.84
N ARG A 217 48.02 -17.77 -8.84
CA ARG A 217 48.49 -16.98 -9.99
C ARG A 217 48.91 -17.93 -11.10
N SER A 218 48.32 -17.77 -12.28
CA SER A 218 48.89 -18.28 -13.53
C SER A 218 49.32 -17.09 -14.37
N ALA A 219 50.53 -17.22 -14.90
CA ALA A 219 51.28 -16.26 -15.72
C ALA A 219 50.68 -16.05 -17.11
#